data_AF-A0A1Y4UPL4-F1
#
_entry.id   AF-A0A1Y4UPL4-F1
#
_cell.length_a   1.000
_cell.length_b   1.000
_cell.length_c   1.000
_cell.angle_alpha   90.00
_cell.angle_beta   90.00
_cell.angle_gamma   90.00
#
_symmetry.space_group_name_H-M   'P 1'
#
loop_
_entity.id
_entity.type
_entity.pdbx_description
1 polymer ?
#
loop_
_entity_poly.entity_id
_entity_poly.type
_entity_poly.pdbx_seq_one_letter_code
_entity_poly.pdbx_strand_id
1 'polypeptide(L)'
;MNYDTIILELLSRIQKLEEEVKSLREVISYASTEHTAGDNPKTTTGDIRTYIESQKLQAYSSGQTELTLKANDIHKNLQLKNRMPMVCNAMRQCMADHDVVLHDTASGHSSTLEIKYYLSGKS
;
A
#
# COMPACT_ATOMS: atom_id res chain seq x y z
N MET A 1 43.83 -29.02 -7.59
CA MET A 1 42.35 -29.17 -7.56
C MET A 1 41.77 -27.77 -7.53
N ASN A 2 40.78 -27.46 -8.37
CA ASN A 2 40.23 -26.11 -8.55
C ASN A 2 39.33 -25.63 -7.39
N TYR A 3 39.53 -26.16 -6.18
CA TYR A 3 38.73 -25.79 -5.03
C TYR A 3 38.92 -24.32 -4.66
N ASP A 4 40.14 -23.79 -4.78
CA ASP A 4 40.42 -22.39 -4.49
C ASP A 4 39.62 -21.45 -5.40
N THR A 5 39.53 -21.76 -6.69
CA THR A 5 38.73 -20.99 -7.65
C THR A 5 37.24 -21.06 -7.34
N ILE A 6 36.73 -22.25 -7.00
CA ILE A 6 35.33 -22.45 -6.63
C ILE A 6 35.00 -21.70 -5.32
N ILE A 7 35.89 -21.75 -4.34
CA ILE A 7 35.73 -21.05 -3.06
C ILE A 7 35.70 -19.54 -3.29
N LEU A 8 36.61 -18.99 -4.09
CA LEU A 8 36.64 -17.56 -4.41
C LEU A 8 35.39 -17.11 -5.16
N GLU A 9 34.90 -17.91 -6.09
CA GLU A 9 33.66 -17.62 -6.83
C GLU A 9 32.44 -17.63 -5.89
N LEU A 10 32.34 -18.61 -5.00
CA LEU A 10 31.26 -18.68 -4.00
C LEU A 10 31.30 -17.49 -3.04
N LEU A 11 32.48 -17.10 -2.54
CA LEU A 11 32.63 -15.94 -1.66
C LEU A 11 32.23 -14.64 -2.36
N SER A 12 32.60 -14.46 -3.63
CA SER A 12 32.20 -13.28 -4.41
C SER A 12 30.68 -13.22 -4.61
N ARG A 13 30.02 -14.36 -4.88
CA ARG A 13 28.56 -14.43 -5.01
C ARG A 13 27.85 -14.16 -3.68
N ILE A 14 28.38 -14.65 -2.56
CA ILE A 14 27.84 -14.40 -1.22
C ILE A 14 27.92 -12.91 -0.91
N GLN A 15 29.08 -12.27 -1.13
CA GLN A 15 29.25 -10.85 -0.86
C GLN A 15 28.28 -9.98 -1.68
N LYS A 16 28.08 -10.31 -2.96
CA LYS A 16 27.11 -9.61 -3.81
C LYS A 16 25.67 -9.78 -3.31
N LEU A 17 25.30 -11.00 -2.90
CA LEU A 17 23.98 -11.28 -2.31
C LEU A 17 23.78 -10.50 -1.00
N GLU A 18 24.81 -10.40 -0.16
CA GLU A 18 24.75 -9.63 1.09
C GLU A 18 24.53 -8.13 0.83
N GLU A 19 25.18 -7.56 -0.19
CA GLU A 19 24.98 -6.16 -0.61
C GLU A 19 23.57 -5.91 -1.17
N GLU A 20 23.06 -6.81 -2.02
CA GLU A 20 21.70 -6.75 -2.55
C GLU A 20 20.66 -6.86 -1.42
N VAL A 21 20.84 -7.80 -0.49
CA VAL A 21 19.97 -7.96 0.70
C VAL A 21 20.04 -6.74 1.61
N LYS A 22 21.21 -6.15 1.80
CA LYS A 22 21.36 -4.90 2.57
C LYS A 22 20.56 -3.77 1.93
N SER A 23 20.68 -3.57 0.62
CA SER A 23 19.94 -2.54 -0.13
C SER A 23 18.42 -2.77 -0.05
N LEU A 24 17.96 -4.02 -0.19
CA LEU A 24 16.55 -4.37 -0.05
C LEU A 24 16.03 -4.14 1.37
N ARG A 25 16.82 -4.50 2.39
CA ARG A 25 16.50 -4.25 3.80
C ARG A 25 16.44 -2.77 4.12
N GLU A 26 17.34 -1.99 3.53
CA GLU A 26 17.35 -0.54 3.62
C GLU A 26 16.07 0.05 3.01
N VAL A 27 15.71 -0.33 1.77
CA VAL A 27 14.44 0.07 1.13
C VAL A 27 13.22 -0.30 1.98
N ILE A 28 13.18 -1.52 2.52
CA ILE A 28 12.11 -1.95 3.42
C ILE A 28 12.16 -1.14 4.72
N SER A 29 13.34 -0.85 5.28
CA SER A 29 13.49 -0.02 6.47
C SER A 29 12.98 1.39 6.22
N TYR A 30 13.28 2.01 5.08
CA TYR A 30 12.78 3.35 4.72
C TYR A 30 11.26 3.34 4.52
N ALA A 31 10.75 2.31 3.85
CA ALA A 31 9.30 2.06 3.72
C ALA A 31 8.63 1.77 5.07
N SER A 32 9.36 1.19 6.03
CA SER A 32 8.89 0.90 7.39
C SER A 32 9.04 2.08 8.33
N THR A 33 9.98 3.01 8.09
CA THR A 33 10.13 4.25 8.87
C THR A 33 9.06 5.30 8.55
N GLU A 34 8.27 5.11 7.49
CA GLU A 34 7.00 5.82 7.35
C GLU A 34 5.89 5.22 8.24
N HIS A 35 6.11 4.07 8.88
CA HIS A 35 5.15 3.39 9.76
C HIS A 35 5.81 2.97 11.10
N THR A 36 6.43 3.92 11.82
CA THR A 36 6.70 3.77 13.26
C THR A 36 5.78 4.67 14.06
N ALA A 37 4.85 4.03 14.78
CA ALA A 37 4.10 4.62 15.87
C ALA A 37 5.05 5.33 16.84
N GLY A 38 4.95 6.66 16.94
CA GLY A 38 5.80 7.39 17.87
C GLY A 38 5.84 8.91 17.76
N ASP A 39 5.29 9.53 16.72
CA ASP A 39 4.98 10.95 16.70
C ASP A 39 4.05 11.18 15.51
N ASN A 40 2.82 11.65 15.71
CA ASN A 40 1.88 11.81 14.59
C ASN A 40 2.13 13.17 13.91
N PRO A 41 2.77 13.25 12.72
CA PRO A 41 2.32 14.25 11.78
C PRO A 41 0.84 13.93 11.53
N LYS A 42 -0.04 14.92 11.68
CA LYS A 42 -1.50 14.74 11.53
C LYS A 42 -1.76 14.01 10.20
N THR A 43 -2.07 12.71 10.24
CA THR A 43 -2.49 12.00 9.02
C THR A 43 -3.72 12.72 8.49
N THR A 44 -3.57 13.33 7.34
CA THR A 44 -4.59 14.14 6.71
C THR A 44 -5.48 13.26 5.82
N THR A 45 -6.62 13.78 5.41
CA THR A 45 -7.43 13.13 4.37
C THR A 45 -6.67 13.01 3.05
N GLY A 46 -5.67 13.86 2.81
CA GLY A 46 -4.78 13.79 1.65
C GLY A 46 -3.95 12.51 1.65
N ASP A 47 -3.35 12.15 2.79
CA ASP A 47 -2.50 10.96 2.89
C ASP A 47 -3.28 9.66 2.63
N ILE A 48 -4.54 9.61 3.10
CA ILE A 48 -5.44 8.48 2.83
C ILE A 48 -5.80 8.41 1.34
N ARG A 49 -5.98 9.56 0.68
CA ARG A 49 -6.25 9.60 -0.77
C ARG A 49 -5.04 9.08 -1.55
N THR A 50 -3.84 9.56 -1.24
CA THR A 50 -2.59 9.10 -1.87
C THR A 50 -2.43 7.59 -1.71
N TYR A 51 -2.75 7.04 -0.53
CA TYR A 51 -2.75 5.60 -0.30
C TYR A 51 -3.76 4.86 -1.19
N ILE A 52 -4.99 5.36 -1.34
CA ILE A 52 -5.99 4.72 -2.21
C ILE A 52 -5.55 4.79 -3.68
N GLU A 53 -4.99 5.92 -4.12
CA GLU A 53 -4.47 6.09 -5.47
C GLU A 53 -3.29 5.17 -5.77
N SER A 54 -2.36 4.98 -4.82
CA SER A 54 -1.24 4.04 -4.99
C SER A 54 -1.73 2.60 -5.10
N GLN A 55 -2.74 2.19 -4.31
CA GLN A 55 -3.35 0.87 -4.41
C GLN A 55 -4.01 0.66 -5.80
N LYS A 56 -4.72 1.68 -6.32
CA LYS A 56 -5.29 1.64 -7.67
C LYS A 56 -4.21 1.51 -8.75
N LEU A 57 -3.13 2.28 -8.64
CA LEU A 57 -2.03 2.24 -9.59
C LEU A 57 -1.31 0.88 -9.57
N GLN A 58 -1.11 0.30 -8.38
CA GLN A 58 -0.51 -1.02 -8.23
C GLN A 58 -1.39 -2.11 -8.84
N ALA A 59 -2.70 -2.07 -8.59
CA ALA A 59 -3.66 -3.00 -9.18
C ALA A 59 -3.69 -2.89 -10.71
N TYR A 60 -3.68 -1.66 -11.25
CA TYR A 60 -3.62 -1.41 -12.69
C TYR A 60 -2.30 -1.93 -13.30
N SER A 61 -1.16 -1.64 -12.66
CA SER A 61 0.16 -2.14 -13.09
C SER A 61 0.25 -3.66 -13.04
N SER A 62 -0.57 -4.31 -12.19
CA SER A 62 -0.70 -5.76 -12.11
C SER A 62 -1.66 -6.33 -13.17
N GLY A 63 -2.22 -5.49 -14.05
CA GLY A 63 -3.15 -5.87 -15.11
C GLY A 63 -4.59 -6.05 -14.66
N GLN A 64 -4.96 -5.59 -13.45
CA GLN A 64 -6.33 -5.65 -12.98
C GLN A 64 -7.17 -4.51 -13.60
N THR A 65 -8.41 -4.82 -13.96
CA THR A 65 -9.39 -3.87 -14.49
C THR A 65 -10.25 -3.24 -13.39
N GLU A 66 -10.28 -3.87 -12.22
CA GLU A 66 -11.06 -3.43 -11.07
C GLU A 66 -10.31 -3.72 -9.76
N LEU A 67 -10.56 -2.89 -8.75
CA LEU A 67 -10.03 -3.03 -7.40
C LEU A 67 -11.14 -2.77 -6.39
N THR A 68 -11.35 -3.73 -5.50
CA THR A 68 -12.26 -3.56 -4.36
C THR A 68 -11.46 -3.19 -3.12
N LEU A 69 -11.85 -2.09 -2.46
CA LEU A 69 -11.25 -1.69 -1.17
C LEU A 69 -12.32 -1.58 -0.09
N LYS A 70 -11.95 -2.04 1.10
CA LYS A 70 -12.76 -1.96 2.32
C LYS A 70 -12.20 -0.93 3.29
N ALA A 71 -13.07 -0.12 3.88
CA ALA A 71 -12.70 0.94 4.82
C ALA A 71 -11.92 0.40 6.03
N ASN A 72 -12.33 -0.75 6.57
CA ASN A 72 -11.62 -1.40 7.67
C ASN A 72 -10.15 -1.72 7.34
N ASP A 73 -9.87 -2.15 6.11
CA ASP A 73 -8.53 -2.59 5.72
C ASP A 73 -7.61 -1.38 5.55
N ILE A 74 -8.11 -0.30 4.94
CA ILE A 74 -7.39 0.98 4.88
C ILE A 74 -7.11 1.53 6.29
N HIS A 75 -8.13 1.49 7.17
CA HIS A 75 -7.98 1.96 8.55
C HIS A 75 -6.95 1.15 9.35
N LYS A 76 -6.87 -0.17 9.13
CA LYS A 76 -5.89 -1.06 9.76
C LYS A 76 -4.48 -0.85 9.18
N ASN A 77 -4.36 -0.78 7.86
CA ASN A 77 -3.08 -0.63 7.17
C ASN A 77 -2.41 0.69 7.54
N LEU A 78 -3.19 1.78 7.63
CA LEU A 78 -2.71 3.10 8.04
C LEU A 78 -2.68 3.29 9.57
N GLN A 79 -3.00 2.24 10.36
CA GLN A 79 -3.00 2.24 11.83
C GLN A 79 -3.72 3.45 12.45
N LEU A 80 -4.80 3.91 11.82
CA LEU A 80 -5.51 5.11 12.25
C LEU A 80 -6.29 4.83 13.54
N LYS A 81 -6.38 5.84 14.43
CA LYS A 81 -7.17 5.75 15.66
C LYS A 81 -8.35 6.71 15.61
N ASN A 82 -9.57 6.17 15.69
CA ASN A 82 -10.82 6.94 15.70
C ASN A 82 -11.00 7.86 14.47
N ARG A 83 -10.53 7.43 13.29
CA ARG A 83 -10.63 8.22 12.03
C ARG A 83 -11.46 7.54 10.94
N MET A 84 -12.34 6.61 11.28
CA MET A 84 -13.18 5.89 10.31
C MET A 84 -13.97 6.83 9.36
N PRO A 85 -14.61 7.92 9.84
CA PRO A 85 -15.30 8.85 8.93
C PRO A 85 -14.37 9.49 7.90
N MET A 86 -13.11 9.73 8.27
CA MET A 86 -12.09 10.32 7.41
C MET A 86 -11.67 9.36 6.30
N VAL A 87 -11.54 8.07 6.63
CA VAL A 87 -11.29 7.00 5.65
C VAL A 87 -12.47 6.89 4.68
N CYS A 88 -13.69 6.81 5.19
CA CYS A 88 -14.90 6.69 4.36
C CYS A 88 -15.06 7.89 3.40
N ASN A 89 -14.77 9.10 3.89
CA ASN A 89 -14.80 10.31 3.07
C ASN A 89 -13.71 10.31 2.00
N ALA A 90 -12.48 9.90 2.34
CA ALA A 90 -11.40 9.77 1.36
C ALA A 90 -11.75 8.75 0.27
N MET A 91 -12.30 7.59 0.66
CA MET A 91 -12.77 6.56 -0.29
C MET A 91 -13.80 7.12 -1.28
N ARG A 92 -14.83 7.81 -0.78
CA ARG A 92 -15.84 8.46 -1.65
C ARG A 92 -15.24 9.54 -2.54
N GLN A 93 -14.29 10.33 -2.05
CA GLN A 93 -13.59 11.34 -2.86
C GLN A 93 -12.71 10.71 -3.95
N CYS A 94 -12.26 9.47 -3.77
CA CYS A 94 -11.51 8.74 -4.77
C CYS A 94 -12.42 8.06 -5.81
N MET A 95 -13.74 8.12 -5.67
CA MET A 95 -14.66 7.56 -6.64
C MET A 95 -14.72 8.42 -7.91
N ALA A 96 -14.79 7.75 -9.04
CA ALA A 96 -15.19 8.29 -10.33
C ALA A 96 -16.60 7.80 -10.69
N ASP A 97 -17.20 8.38 -11.73
CA ASP A 97 -18.61 8.15 -12.10
C ASP A 97 -18.95 6.69 -12.40
N HIS A 98 -17.96 5.89 -12.81
CA HIS A 98 -18.13 4.46 -13.09
C HIS A 98 -17.96 3.54 -11.86
N ASP A 99 -17.50 4.07 -10.71
CA ASP A 99 -17.22 3.27 -9.52
C ASP A 99 -18.49 2.90 -8.75
N VAL A 100 -18.48 1.75 -8.06
CA VAL A 100 -19.68 1.18 -7.43
C VAL A 100 -19.44 0.93 -5.94
N VAL A 101 -20.34 1.43 -5.10
CA VAL A 101 -20.37 1.08 -3.67
C VAL A 101 -21.04 -0.29 -3.53
N LEU A 102 -20.30 -1.29 -3.05
CA LEU A 102 -20.79 -2.65 -2.85
C LEU A 102 -21.52 -2.81 -1.52
N HIS A 103 -21.02 -2.16 -0.48
CA HIS A 103 -21.61 -2.20 0.84
C HIS A 103 -21.53 -0.83 1.49
N ASP A 104 -22.65 -0.34 2.02
CA ASP A 104 -22.70 0.87 2.84
C ASP A 104 -23.73 0.69 3.96
N THR A 105 -23.63 1.55 4.97
CA THR A 105 -24.55 1.65 6.09
C THR A 105 -25.32 2.96 6.01
N ALA A 106 -26.50 3.04 6.64
CA ALA A 106 -27.32 4.25 6.65
C ALA A 106 -26.58 5.51 7.20
N SER A 107 -25.52 5.34 8.00
CA SER A 107 -24.69 6.44 8.51
C SER A 107 -23.57 6.88 7.56
N GLY A 108 -23.26 6.10 6.53
CA GLY A 108 -22.18 6.35 5.58
C GLY A 108 -20.76 6.22 6.15
N HIS A 109 -20.58 5.88 7.43
CA HIS A 109 -19.27 5.90 8.09
C HIS A 109 -18.92 4.59 8.80
N SER A 110 -19.16 3.47 8.12
CA SER A 110 -18.89 2.14 8.67
C SER A 110 -17.54 1.60 8.22
N SER A 111 -16.92 0.80 9.09
CA SER A 111 -15.77 -0.05 8.74
C SER A 111 -16.14 -1.10 7.67
N THR A 112 -17.42 -1.41 7.52
CA THR A 112 -17.93 -2.31 6.49
C THR A 112 -18.08 -1.66 5.13
N LEU A 113 -17.88 -0.33 4.98
CA LEU A 113 -17.93 0.35 3.69
C LEU A 113 -16.97 -0.32 2.71
N GLU A 114 -17.50 -0.71 1.56
CA GLU A 114 -16.76 -1.41 0.52
C GLU A 114 -17.10 -0.81 -0.84
N ILE A 115 -16.06 -0.42 -1.57
CA ILE A 115 -16.19 0.26 -2.86
C ILE A 115 -15.34 -0.48 -3.88
N LYS A 116 -15.96 -0.81 -5.01
CA LYS A 116 -15.30 -1.32 -6.19
C LYS A 116 -14.96 -0.14 -7.11
N TYR A 117 -13.67 0.02 -7.39
CA TYR A 117 -13.13 1.01 -8.29
C TYR A 117 -12.77 0.35 -9.62
N TYR A 118 -13.25 0.91 -10.73
CA TYR A 118 -12.83 0.50 -12.06
C TYR A 118 -11.56 1.24 -12.45
N LEU A 119 -10.55 0.47 -12.80
CA LEU A 119 -9.24 0.96 -13.19
C LEU A 119 -9.23 1.18 -14.70
N SER A 120 -9.99 2.18 -15.15
CA SER A 120 -9.92 2.64 -16.53
C SER A 120 -8.61 3.42 -16.69
N GLY A 121 -7.69 2.90 -17.49
CA GLY A 121 -6.33 3.43 -17.61
C GLY A 121 -6.30 4.95 -17.77
N LYS A 122 -6.05 5.67 -16.67
CA LYS A 122 -5.67 7.07 -16.72
C LYS A 122 -4.26 7.11 -17.29
N SER A 123 -4.18 7.40 -18.58
CA SER A 123 -2.98 7.94 -19.23
C SER A 123 -2.68 9.34 -18.73
#